data_AF-A0A0F8WZ33-F1
#
_entry.id   AF-A0A0F8WZ33-F1
#
_cell.length_a   1.000
_cell.length_b   1.000
_cell.length_c   1.000
_cell.angle_alpha   90.00
_cell.angle_beta   90.00
_cell.angle_gamma   90.00
#
_symmetry.space_group_name_H-M   'P 1'
#
loop_
_entity.id
_entity.type
_entity.pdbx_description
1 polymer ?
#
loop_
_entity_poly.entity_id
_entity_poly.type
_entity_poly.pdbx_seq_one_letter_code
_entity_poly.pdbx_strand_id
1 'polypeptide(L)'
;MRELLRERNYHKWGYVVRTERLSGEDAAGGPPFEMRSAFTLEGGYLGNPKDARFLCAKRGIRPEKAHPSHNVCSIGFCQKEQKWYGWSHRAIFGFGIGDVVKEGDCCAESGWTEEYLVEHPEEDRRLPVGFEAKTLDDAKRMAVAFAESVS
;
A
#
# COMPACT_ATOMS: atom_id res chain seq x y z
N MET A 1 0.63 25.43 -3.83
CA MET A 1 -0.82 25.42 -4.08
C MET A 1 -1.15 24.30 -5.06
N ARG A 2 -2.10 23.45 -4.67
CA ARG A 2 -2.69 22.39 -5.50
C ARG A 2 -4.02 22.85 -6.08
N GLU A 3 -4.18 22.71 -7.39
CA GLU A 3 -5.43 22.99 -8.09
C GLU A 3 -5.88 21.73 -8.84
N LEU A 4 -7.10 21.25 -8.56
CA LEU A 4 -7.67 20.11 -9.28
C LEU A 4 -8.15 20.55 -10.66
N LEU A 5 -7.47 20.09 -11.72
CA LEU A 5 -7.82 20.40 -13.10
C LEU A 5 -8.86 19.43 -13.67
N ARG A 6 -8.73 18.15 -13.33
CA ARG A 6 -9.59 17.09 -13.88
C ARG A 6 -9.66 15.88 -12.97
N GLU A 7 -10.86 15.30 -12.85
CA GLU A 7 -11.08 14.00 -12.23
C GLU A 7 -11.66 13.01 -13.24
N ARG A 8 -11.17 11.77 -13.22
CA ARG A 8 -11.69 10.67 -14.02
C ARG A 8 -12.04 9.49 -13.12
N ASN A 9 -13.30 9.08 -13.17
CA ASN A 9 -13.85 8.03 -12.34
C ASN A 9 -13.67 6.65 -12.96
N TYR A 10 -13.21 5.70 -12.15
CA TYR A 10 -13.08 4.30 -12.48
C TYR A 10 -13.81 3.45 -11.43
N HIS A 11 -15.05 3.84 -11.07
CA HIS A 11 -15.84 3.23 -9.99
C HIS A 11 -15.98 1.71 -10.10
N LYS A 12 -16.08 1.17 -11.32
CA LYS A 12 -16.08 -0.28 -11.58
C LYS A 12 -14.88 -1.00 -10.93
N TRP A 13 -13.74 -0.32 -10.84
CA TRP A 13 -12.50 -0.81 -10.27
C TRP A 13 -12.13 -0.12 -8.94
N GLY A 14 -13.02 0.71 -8.37
CA GLY A 14 -12.84 1.27 -7.03
C GLY A 14 -11.79 2.36 -6.88
N TYR A 15 -11.47 3.12 -7.94
CA TYR A 15 -10.53 4.24 -7.84
C TYR A 15 -10.92 5.43 -8.74
N VAL A 16 -10.28 6.57 -8.49
CA VAL A 16 -10.34 7.77 -9.31
C VAL A 16 -8.94 8.21 -9.71
N VAL A 17 -8.82 8.93 -10.82
CA VAL A 17 -7.57 9.58 -11.23
C VAL A 17 -7.79 11.08 -11.25
N ARG A 18 -6.96 11.80 -10.49
CA ARG A 18 -6.94 13.26 -10.44
C ARG A 18 -5.75 13.77 -11.23
N THR A 19 -5.98 14.84 -11.98
CA THR A 19 -4.95 15.65 -12.62
C THR A 19 -4.92 16.97 -11.88
N GLU A 20 -3.81 17.26 -11.22
CA GLU A 20 -3.64 18.43 -10.36
C GLU A 20 -2.50 19.29 -10.89
N ARG A 21 -2.68 20.60 -10.88
CA ARG A 21 -1.58 21.55 -11.10
C ARG A 21 -0.89 21.82 -9.78
N LEU A 22 0.39 21.51 -9.71
CA LEU A 22 1.26 21.81 -8.58
C LEU A 22 1.99 23.12 -8.84
N SER A 23 2.10 23.99 -7.84
CA SER A 23 2.78 25.28 -7.92
C SER A 23 3.33 25.71 -6.56
N GLY A 24 4.34 26.59 -6.54
CA GLY A 24 4.96 27.07 -5.30
C GLY A 24 5.65 25.92 -4.53
N GLU A 25 5.39 25.81 -3.23
CA GLU A 25 5.98 24.76 -2.38
C GLU A 25 5.59 23.34 -2.82
N ASP A 26 4.37 23.14 -3.32
CA ASP A 26 3.94 21.85 -3.87
C ASP A 26 4.73 21.44 -5.13
N ALA A 27 5.36 22.41 -5.80
CA ALA A 27 6.26 22.17 -6.92
C ALA A 27 7.74 22.26 -6.51
N ALA A 28 8.05 22.15 -5.21
CA ALA A 28 9.38 22.32 -4.63
C ALA A 28 10.06 23.66 -5.04
N GLY A 29 9.27 24.73 -5.17
CA GLY A 29 9.73 26.05 -5.63
C GLY A 29 10.00 26.13 -7.14
N GLY A 30 9.80 25.04 -7.88
CA GLY A 30 9.95 24.98 -9.33
C GLY A 30 8.76 25.56 -10.11
N PRO A 31 8.85 25.57 -11.46
CA PRO A 31 7.75 26.01 -12.30
C PRO A 31 6.52 25.09 -12.12
N PRO A 32 5.30 25.62 -12.28
CA PRO A 32 4.09 24.81 -12.15
C PRO A 32 4.07 23.65 -13.14
N PHE A 33 3.65 22.47 -12.68
CA PHE A 33 3.51 21.28 -13.52
C PHE A 33 2.23 20.51 -13.19
N GLU A 34 1.79 19.68 -14.14
CA GLU A 34 0.65 18.80 -13.95
C GLU A 34 1.08 17.43 -13.43
N MET A 35 0.41 16.96 -12.39
CA MET A 35 0.61 15.64 -11.82
C MET A 35 -0.65 14.81 -11.96
N ARG A 36 -0.50 13.54 -12.34
CA ARG A 36 -1.59 12.57 -12.40
C ARG A 36 -1.42 11.53 -11.31
N SER A 37 -2.38 11.49 -10.41
CA SER A 37 -2.38 10.64 -9.22
C SER A 37 -3.66 9.83 -9.15
N ALA A 38 -3.56 8.60 -8.65
CA ALA A 38 -4.70 7.72 -8.45
C ALA A 38 -5.03 7.60 -6.96
N PHE A 39 -6.32 7.52 -6.64
CA PHE A 39 -6.83 7.43 -5.27
C PHE A 39 -7.97 6.43 -5.18
N THR A 40 -8.15 5.77 -4.03
CA THR A 40 -9.38 5.04 -3.72
C THR A 40 -10.57 6.00 -3.68
N LEU A 41 -11.79 5.47 -3.66
CA LEU A 41 -13.00 6.31 -3.56
C LEU A 41 -13.06 7.08 -2.22
N GLU A 42 -12.40 6.55 -1.19
CA GLU A 42 -12.26 7.13 0.15
C GLU A 42 -11.05 8.08 0.24
N GLY A 43 -10.30 8.27 -0.85
CA GLY A 43 -9.18 9.21 -0.93
C GLY A 43 -7.81 8.66 -0.54
N GLY A 44 -7.64 7.35 -0.36
CA GLY A 44 -6.33 6.74 -0.13
C GLY A 44 -5.46 6.77 -1.38
N TYR A 45 -4.19 7.19 -1.27
CA TYR A 45 -3.30 7.34 -2.43
C TYR A 45 -2.82 5.99 -2.97
N LEU A 46 -2.91 5.78 -4.29
CA LEU A 46 -2.57 4.53 -4.99
C LEU A 46 -1.31 4.62 -5.87
N GLY A 47 -0.64 5.77 -5.89
CA GLY A 47 0.44 6.03 -6.83
C GLY A 47 -0.05 6.61 -8.15
N ASN A 48 0.58 6.21 -9.25
CA ASN A 48 0.25 6.70 -10.57
C ASN A 48 -0.92 5.90 -11.21
N PRO A 49 -1.54 6.40 -12.30
CA PRO A 49 -2.67 5.71 -12.94
C PRO A 49 -2.36 4.31 -13.50
N LYS A 50 -1.10 4.01 -13.84
CA LYS A 50 -0.70 2.68 -14.33
C LYS A 50 -0.71 1.67 -13.18
N ASP A 51 -0.20 2.06 -12.03
CA ASP A 51 -0.14 1.22 -10.83
C ASP A 51 -1.55 0.92 -10.32
N ALA A 52 -2.41 1.94 -10.21
CA ALA A 52 -3.81 1.74 -9.82
C ALA A 52 -4.57 0.83 -10.80
N ARG A 53 -4.31 0.94 -12.11
CA ARG A 53 -4.89 0.01 -13.09
C ARG A 53 -4.37 -1.41 -12.89
N PHE A 54 -3.08 -1.58 -12.61
CA PHE A 54 -2.48 -2.89 -12.35
C PHE A 54 -3.08 -3.54 -11.10
N LEU A 55 -3.10 -2.83 -9.97
CA LEU A 55 -3.65 -3.31 -8.70
C LEU A 55 -5.16 -3.60 -8.82
N CYS A 56 -5.94 -2.60 -9.21
CA CYS A 56 -7.40 -2.68 -9.10
C CYS A 56 -8.06 -3.42 -10.27
N ALA A 57 -7.65 -3.10 -11.50
CA ALA A 57 -8.33 -3.61 -12.70
C ALA A 57 -7.74 -4.92 -13.21
N LYS A 58 -6.41 -5.10 -13.16
CA LYS A 58 -5.76 -6.33 -13.62
C LYS A 58 -5.72 -7.41 -12.54
N ARG A 59 -5.31 -7.05 -11.31
CA ARG A 59 -5.16 -8.02 -10.20
C ARG A 59 -6.44 -8.18 -9.39
N GLY A 60 -7.39 -7.24 -9.49
CA GLY A 60 -8.65 -7.31 -8.74
C GLY A 60 -8.50 -7.01 -7.26
N ILE A 61 -7.39 -6.37 -6.87
CA ILE A 61 -7.10 -5.98 -5.50
C ILE A 61 -8.00 -4.79 -5.13
N ARG A 62 -8.50 -4.76 -3.89
CA ARG A 62 -9.16 -3.62 -3.27
C ARG A 62 -8.17 -2.96 -2.30
N PRO A 63 -7.52 -1.86 -2.70
CA PRO A 63 -6.49 -1.24 -1.86
C PRO A 63 -7.06 -0.57 -0.62
N GLU A 64 -6.26 -0.58 0.43
CA GLU A 64 -6.49 0.13 1.67
C GLU A 64 -5.15 0.53 2.31
N LYS A 65 -5.24 1.39 3.32
CA LYS A 65 -4.07 1.80 4.10
C LYS A 65 -3.72 0.68 5.09
N ALA A 66 -2.43 0.38 5.22
CA ALA A 66 -1.96 -0.56 6.24
C ALA A 66 -2.23 -0.05 7.66
N HIS A 67 -2.22 1.27 7.85
CA HIS A 67 -2.56 1.92 9.12
C HIS A 67 -3.43 3.17 8.86
N PRO A 68 -4.42 3.50 9.71
CA PRO A 68 -5.32 4.63 9.49
C PRO A 68 -4.64 5.99 9.32
N SER A 69 -3.51 6.22 9.99
CA SER A 69 -2.73 7.47 9.89
C SER A 69 -1.98 7.63 8.56
N HIS A 70 -1.84 6.56 7.77
CA HIS A 70 -1.11 6.63 6.50
C HIS A 70 -1.92 7.41 5.45
N ASN A 71 -1.22 7.99 4.49
CA ASN A 71 -1.86 8.60 3.32
C ASN A 71 -1.87 7.66 2.11
N VAL A 72 -0.94 6.69 2.09
CA VAL A 72 -0.73 5.75 0.98
C VAL A 72 -1.38 4.42 1.30
N CYS A 73 -2.05 3.83 0.30
CA CYS A 73 -2.49 2.46 0.36
C CYS A 73 -1.33 1.54 -0.03
N SER A 74 -1.04 0.58 0.85
CA SER A 74 0.08 -0.36 0.70
C SER A 74 -0.35 -1.81 0.90
N ILE A 75 -1.63 -2.05 1.20
CA ILE A 75 -2.20 -3.40 1.27
C ILE A 75 -3.56 -3.46 0.58
N GLY A 76 -4.06 -4.66 0.29
CA GLY A 76 -5.40 -4.80 -0.26
C GLY A 76 -5.85 -6.24 -0.49
N PHE A 77 -7.15 -6.46 -0.43
CA PHE A 77 -7.73 -7.80 -0.55
C PHE A 77 -8.11 -8.12 -2.00
N CYS A 78 -7.79 -9.32 -2.47
CA CYS A 78 -8.27 -9.87 -3.73
C CYS A 78 -9.28 -10.99 -3.48
N GLN A 79 -10.56 -10.67 -3.65
CA GLN A 79 -11.67 -11.63 -3.46
C GLN A 79 -11.53 -12.88 -4.34
N LYS A 80 -11.05 -12.73 -5.59
CA LYS A 80 -10.92 -13.87 -6.51
C LYS A 80 -9.91 -14.90 -6.02
N GLU A 81 -8.83 -14.43 -5.40
CA GLU A 81 -7.72 -15.28 -4.97
C GLU A 81 -7.80 -15.64 -3.48
N GLN A 82 -8.72 -15.01 -2.72
CA GLN A 82 -8.79 -15.11 -1.26
C GLN A 82 -7.44 -14.80 -0.60
N LYS A 83 -6.79 -13.72 -1.08
CA LYS A 83 -5.46 -13.29 -0.63
C LYS A 83 -5.41 -11.82 -0.28
N TRP A 84 -4.63 -11.50 0.75
CA TRP A 84 -4.19 -10.15 1.08
C TRP A 84 -2.86 -9.87 0.42
N TYR A 85 -2.79 -8.74 -0.28
CA TYR A 85 -1.60 -8.26 -0.93
C TYR A 85 -0.96 -7.15 -0.10
N GLY A 86 0.36 -7.18 0.04
CA GLY A 86 1.17 -6.06 0.48
C GLY A 86 2.08 -5.60 -0.65
N TRP A 87 2.34 -4.29 -0.75
CA TRP A 87 3.24 -3.75 -1.76
C TRP A 87 3.90 -2.44 -1.33
N SER A 88 4.97 -2.13 -2.05
CA SER A 88 5.65 -0.85 -2.08
C SER A 88 6.08 -0.50 -3.51
N HIS A 89 6.96 0.50 -3.65
CA HIS A 89 7.64 0.77 -4.92
C HIS A 89 8.60 -0.35 -5.34
N ARG A 90 9.06 -1.21 -4.40
CA ARG A 90 10.05 -2.27 -4.63
C ARG A 90 9.43 -3.60 -5.01
N ALA A 91 8.35 -3.99 -4.34
CA ALA A 91 7.81 -5.34 -4.45
C ALA A 91 6.30 -5.40 -4.18
N ILE A 92 5.67 -6.50 -4.63
CA ILE A 92 4.29 -6.87 -4.32
C ILE A 92 4.21 -8.38 -4.07
N PHE A 93 3.55 -8.79 -2.99
CA PHE A 93 3.34 -10.20 -2.68
C PHE A 93 1.95 -10.43 -2.07
N GLY A 94 1.41 -11.64 -2.25
CA GLY A 94 0.06 -12.01 -1.84
C GLY A 94 0.03 -13.22 -0.92
N PHE A 95 -0.56 -13.02 0.26
CA PHE A 95 -0.67 -14.00 1.33
C PHE A 95 -2.10 -14.51 1.44
N GLY A 96 -2.26 -15.82 1.64
CA GLY A 96 -3.53 -16.50 1.87
C GLY A 96 -3.45 -17.44 3.07
N ILE A 97 -4.58 -18.07 3.38
CA ILE A 97 -4.64 -19.07 4.45
C ILE A 97 -3.69 -20.23 4.11
N GLY A 98 -2.88 -20.64 5.09
CA GLY A 98 -1.87 -21.69 5.01
C GLY A 98 -0.46 -21.20 4.64
N ASP A 99 -0.28 -19.92 4.30
CA ASP A 99 1.06 -19.36 4.14
C ASP A 99 1.79 -19.29 5.50
N VAL A 100 3.08 -19.65 5.50
CA VAL A 100 3.91 -19.73 6.72
C VAL A 100 5.15 -18.86 6.54
N VAL A 101 5.43 -18.01 7.53
CA VAL A 101 6.64 -17.18 7.58
C VAL A 101 7.87 -18.06 7.76
N LYS A 102 8.86 -17.89 6.89
CA LYS A 102 10.15 -18.59 6.92
C LYS A 102 11.28 -17.63 7.27
N GLU A 103 12.42 -18.21 7.63
CA GLU A 103 13.66 -17.44 7.81
C GLU A 103 14.04 -16.73 6.50
N GLY A 104 14.32 -15.43 6.59
CA GLY A 104 14.63 -14.57 5.44
C GLY A 104 13.41 -14.03 4.68
N ASP A 105 12.18 -14.37 5.08
CA ASP A 105 11.00 -13.71 4.50
C ASP A 105 10.91 -12.27 5.00
N CYS A 106 10.55 -11.34 4.11
CA CYS A 106 10.42 -9.93 4.48
C CYS A 106 9.37 -9.67 5.57
N CYS A 107 8.41 -10.58 5.80
CA CYS A 107 7.46 -10.46 6.91
C CYS A 107 8.11 -10.66 8.29
N ALA A 108 9.29 -11.29 8.36
CA ALA A 108 10.06 -11.48 9.57
C ALA A 108 11.08 -10.35 9.83
N GLU A 109 11.17 -9.38 8.92
CA GLU A 109 12.09 -8.25 8.99
C GLU A 109 11.32 -6.94 9.20
N SER A 110 11.95 -5.97 9.89
CA SER A 110 11.36 -4.65 10.11
C SER A 110 11.80 -3.68 9.02
N GLY A 111 10.95 -2.72 8.69
CA GLY A 111 11.35 -1.55 7.88
C GLY A 111 12.14 -0.50 8.68
N TRP A 112 12.25 -0.66 10.00
CA TRP A 112 12.92 0.28 10.92
C TRP A 112 14.27 -0.25 11.42
N THR A 113 15.12 0.68 11.85
CA THR A 113 16.37 0.34 12.56
C THR A 113 16.06 -0.15 13.97
N GLU A 114 16.87 -1.07 14.49
CA GLU A 114 16.70 -1.61 15.85
C GLU A 114 16.71 -0.51 16.91
N GLU A 115 17.54 0.53 16.76
CA GLU A 115 17.60 1.67 17.68
C GLU A 115 16.27 2.43 17.76
N TYR A 116 15.56 2.56 16.64
CA TYR A 116 14.26 3.23 16.58
C TYR A 116 13.19 2.38 17.28
N LEU A 117 13.22 1.06 17.10
CA LEU A 117 12.26 0.14 17.71
C LEU A 117 12.44 0.00 19.23
N VAL A 118 13.64 0.28 19.76
CA VAL A 118 13.84 0.37 21.21
C VAL A 118 13.00 1.51 21.81
N GLU A 119 12.90 2.64 21.10
CA GLU A 119 12.09 3.80 21.52
C GLU A 119 10.61 3.67 21.10
N HIS A 120 10.32 2.91 20.04
CA HIS A 120 9.00 2.75 19.42
C HIS A 120 8.63 1.27 19.19
N PRO A 121 8.52 0.45 20.24
CA PRO A 121 8.24 -0.98 20.10
C PRO A 121 6.88 -1.28 19.48
N GLU A 122 5.92 -0.35 19.54
CA GLU A 122 4.60 -0.45 18.91
C GLU A 122 4.63 -0.45 17.37
N GLU A 123 5.72 0.04 16.78
CA GLU A 123 5.92 0.05 15.33
C GLU A 123 6.54 -1.27 14.83
N ASP A 124 6.93 -2.20 15.72
CA ASP A 124 7.45 -3.49 15.30
C ASP A 124 6.33 -4.42 14.85
N ARG A 125 6.14 -4.51 13.52
CA ARG A 125 5.12 -5.37 12.91
C ARG A 125 5.68 -6.69 12.38
N ARG A 126 6.91 -7.06 12.74
CA ARG A 126 7.52 -8.34 12.35
C ARG A 126 6.66 -9.52 12.82
N LEU A 127 6.62 -10.56 11.99
CA LEU A 127 6.01 -11.83 12.33
C LEU A 127 7.09 -12.87 12.63
N PRO A 128 6.93 -13.70 13.67
CA PRO A 128 7.91 -14.72 13.99
C PRO A 128 7.96 -15.80 12.91
N VAL A 129 9.15 -16.38 12.70
CA VAL A 129 9.32 -17.58 11.88
C VAL A 129 8.40 -18.68 12.39
N GLY A 130 7.67 -19.33 11.48
CA GLY A 130 6.64 -20.32 11.80
C GLY A 130 5.24 -19.74 12.01
N PHE A 131 5.05 -18.42 11.95
CA PHE A 131 3.71 -17.83 11.91
C PHE A 131 2.95 -18.35 10.67
N GLU A 132 1.82 -19.01 10.90
CA GLU A 132 0.94 -19.55 9.87
C GLU A 132 -0.34 -18.71 9.78
N ALA A 133 -0.69 -18.29 8.57
CA ALA A 133 -1.96 -17.63 8.33
C ALA A 133 -3.12 -18.63 8.43
N LYS A 134 -3.79 -18.70 9.59
CA LYS A 134 -4.95 -19.58 9.79
C LYS A 134 -6.25 -18.93 9.34
N THR A 135 -6.26 -17.60 9.25
CA THR A 135 -7.41 -16.79 8.85
C THR A 135 -7.02 -15.76 7.79
N LEU A 136 -8.02 -15.13 7.17
CA LEU A 136 -7.77 -13.98 6.29
C LEU A 136 -7.22 -12.77 7.05
N ASP A 137 -7.48 -12.65 8.35
CA ASP A 137 -6.89 -11.59 9.17
C ASP A 137 -5.39 -11.86 9.41
N ASP A 138 -5.01 -13.11 9.63
CA ASP A 138 -3.59 -13.48 9.70
C ASP A 138 -2.88 -13.21 8.37
N ALA A 139 -3.50 -13.53 7.24
CA ALA A 139 -2.97 -13.19 5.92
C ALA A 139 -2.85 -11.67 5.72
N LYS A 140 -3.79 -10.89 6.26
CA LYS A 140 -3.71 -9.42 6.26
C LYS A 140 -2.51 -8.94 7.09
N ARG A 141 -2.27 -9.52 8.26
CA ARG A 141 -1.11 -9.20 9.10
C ARG A 141 0.20 -9.47 8.36
N MET A 142 0.28 -10.57 7.61
CA MET A 142 1.44 -10.85 6.73
C MET A 142 1.61 -9.79 5.64
N ALA A 143 0.52 -9.37 4.99
CA ALA A 143 0.56 -8.32 3.98
C ALA A 143 1.02 -6.96 4.56
N VAL A 144 0.59 -6.63 5.78
CA VAL A 144 1.03 -5.42 6.50
C VAL A 144 2.53 -5.48 6.79
N ALA A 145 2.99 -6.56 7.43
CA ALA A 145 4.41 -6.74 7.77
C ALA A 145 5.31 -6.68 6.53
N PHE A 146 4.91 -7.38 5.46
CA PHE A 146 5.60 -7.33 4.17
C PHE A 146 5.65 -5.92 3.59
N ALA A 147 4.51 -5.22 3.53
CA ALA A 147 4.45 -3.89 2.95
C ALA A 147 5.36 -2.91 3.70
N GLU A 148 5.47 -3.03 5.01
CA GLU A 148 6.33 -2.19 5.84
C GLU A 148 7.81 -2.46 5.62
N SER A 149 8.24 -3.73 5.61
CA SER A 149 9.65 -4.09 5.39
C SER A 149 10.15 -3.78 3.99
N VAL A 150 9.26 -3.76 3.00
CA VAL A 150 9.60 -3.37 1.62
C VAL A 150 9.35 -1.90 1.31
N SER A 151 8.87 -1.08 2.26
CA SER A 151 8.64 0.36 2.04
C SER A 151 9.91 1.19 1.96
#